data_AF-A0A182E2J3-F1
#
_entry.id   AF-A0A182E2J3-F1
#
_cell.length_a   1.000
_cell.length_b   1.000
_cell.length_c   1.000
_cell.angle_alpha   90.00
_cell.angle_beta   90.00
_cell.angle_gamma   90.00
#
_symmetry.space_group_name_H-M   'P 1'
#
loop_
_entity.id
_entity.type
_entity.pdbx_description
1 polymer ?
#
loop_
_entity_poly.entity_id
_entity_poly.type
_entity_poly.pdbx_seq_one_letter_code
_entity_poly.pdbx_strand_id
1 'polypeptide(L)'
;MNDSRDQILIPLSLKSSNKRFYTKYINLHNRIRFGMLLEDLDTFAVWLAYRHNQGEIPLQNPEGLEPVTFVTACVDHIRMDDQYDIVLDEDIFMDGFVSWVGKSSLEISMQLTQKSKGTMNKFLQTKFVIVARDLEGKRSLINVPLIVTNAEEEAIFNEGKEGQRLRKLNEERSLLKIPPNEDEINLLHDIFKKTIQSGSQKNHNRILPPNHAWIYDARLSDTIICYPIKRNIYGKIFGGFLMRKAMELAEIVAAYVAWLTLCFAKA
;
A
#
# COMPACT_ATOMS: atom_id res chain seq x y z
N MET A 1 8.81 -18.49 -10.99
CA MET A 1 7.73 -17.84 -10.21
C MET A 1 7.38 -18.65 -8.98
N ASN A 2 7.21 -19.97 -9.11
CA ASN A 2 6.86 -20.87 -8.01
C ASN A 2 7.84 -20.87 -6.84
N ASP A 3 9.15 -20.70 -7.07
CA ASP A 3 10.17 -20.69 -6.00
C ASP A 3 9.95 -19.56 -4.98
N SER A 4 9.39 -18.45 -5.43
CA SER A 4 9.07 -17.29 -4.60
C SER A 4 7.69 -17.37 -3.94
N ARG A 5 6.84 -18.33 -4.31
CA ARG A 5 5.46 -18.39 -3.82
C ARG A 5 5.44 -18.87 -2.38
N ASP A 6 4.64 -18.20 -1.56
CA ASP A 6 4.41 -18.58 -0.16
C ASP A 6 2.99 -18.20 0.26
N GLN A 7 2.54 -18.77 1.38
CA GLN A 7 1.26 -18.45 2.00
C GLN A 7 1.43 -18.32 3.51
N ILE A 8 0.87 -17.25 4.09
CA ILE A 8 0.82 -17.06 5.53
C ILE A 8 -0.62 -17.00 6.04
N LEU A 9 -0.81 -17.47 7.27
CA LEU A 9 -2.09 -17.46 7.96
C LEU A 9 -2.10 -16.35 9.01
N ILE A 10 -3.15 -15.53 9.02
CA ILE A 10 -3.48 -14.64 10.14
C ILE A 10 -4.59 -15.34 10.95
N PRO A 11 -4.26 -15.97 12.09
CA PRO A 11 -5.19 -16.85 12.81
C PRO A 11 -6.14 -16.06 13.72
N LEU A 12 -7.13 -15.41 13.11
CA LEU A 12 -8.12 -14.62 13.85
C LEU A 12 -9.16 -15.48 14.59
N SER A 13 -9.41 -16.71 14.11
CA SER A 13 -10.30 -17.68 14.75
C SER A 13 -9.83 -18.11 16.15
N LEU A 14 -8.53 -17.97 16.44
CA LEU A 14 -7.90 -18.29 17.72
C LEU A 14 -8.02 -17.19 18.78
N LYS A 15 -9.05 -16.36 18.71
CA LYS A 15 -9.32 -15.25 19.64
C LYS A 15 -9.27 -15.66 21.12
N SER A 16 -9.75 -16.86 21.45
CA SER A 16 -9.81 -17.38 22.82
C SER A 16 -8.43 -17.73 23.38
N SER A 17 -7.50 -18.19 22.54
CA SER A 17 -6.15 -18.61 22.96
C SER A 17 -5.15 -17.47 22.98
N ASN A 18 -5.30 -16.46 22.10
CA ASN A 18 -4.38 -15.32 22.04
C ASN A 18 -5.08 -13.96 21.88
N LYS A 19 -5.73 -13.51 22.96
CA LYS A 19 -6.39 -12.19 23.03
C LYS A 19 -5.46 -11.04 22.66
N ARG A 20 -4.18 -11.11 23.04
CA ARG A 20 -3.20 -10.04 22.75
C ARG A 20 -2.92 -9.92 21.26
N PHE A 21 -2.83 -11.03 20.54
CA PHE A 21 -2.70 -11.04 19.08
C PHE A 21 -3.96 -10.47 18.43
N TYR A 22 -5.13 -11.01 18.77
CA TYR A 22 -6.42 -10.59 18.23
C TYR A 22 -6.66 -9.08 18.40
N THR A 23 -6.37 -8.53 19.58
CA THR A 23 -6.56 -7.10 19.89
C THR A 23 -5.75 -6.18 18.97
N LYS A 24 -4.66 -6.65 18.35
CA LYS A 24 -3.90 -5.84 17.39
C LYS A 24 -4.69 -5.57 16.11
N TYR A 25 -5.50 -6.54 15.67
CA TYR A 25 -6.19 -6.55 14.38
C TYR A 25 -7.59 -5.95 14.42
N ILE A 26 -8.14 -5.67 15.59
CA ILE A 26 -9.46 -5.05 15.73
C ILE A 26 -9.36 -3.55 15.98
N ASN A 27 -10.32 -2.80 15.47
CA ASN A 27 -10.50 -1.39 15.79
C ASN A 27 -11.64 -1.18 16.81
N LEU A 28 -11.88 0.09 17.17
CA LEU A 28 -12.90 0.50 18.15
C LEU A 28 -14.34 0.14 17.73
N HIS A 29 -14.57 -0.06 16.43
CA HIS A 29 -15.87 -0.43 15.86
C HIS A 29 -16.04 -1.94 15.67
N ASN A 30 -15.15 -2.75 16.25
CA ASN A 30 -15.13 -4.20 16.08
C ASN A 30 -15.06 -4.60 14.59
N ARG A 31 -14.20 -3.92 13.83
CA ARG A 31 -13.82 -4.25 12.45
C ARG A 31 -12.31 -4.46 12.36
N ILE A 32 -11.84 -5.02 11.25
CA ILE A 32 -10.40 -5.15 11.00
C ILE A 32 -9.75 -3.77 10.94
N ARG A 33 -8.64 -3.62 11.66
CA ARG A 33 -7.73 -2.49 11.55
C ARG A 33 -6.90 -2.66 10.28
N PHE A 34 -7.38 -2.07 9.19
CA PHE A 34 -6.79 -2.24 7.86
C PHE A 34 -5.30 -1.89 7.80
N GLY A 35 -4.87 -0.87 8.53
CA GLY A 35 -3.45 -0.53 8.62
C GLY A 35 -2.56 -1.67 9.14
N MET A 36 -3.06 -2.59 9.98
CA MET A 36 -2.29 -3.78 10.36
C MET A 36 -2.10 -4.75 9.20
N LEU A 37 -3.13 -4.95 8.36
CA LEU A 37 -2.99 -5.77 7.16
C LEU A 37 -1.95 -5.19 6.20
N LEU A 38 -1.88 -3.85 6.08
CA LEU A 38 -0.85 -3.18 5.26
C LEU A 38 0.57 -3.39 5.82
N GLU A 39 0.74 -3.38 7.14
CA GLU A 39 2.04 -3.67 7.76
C GLU A 39 2.47 -5.12 7.54
N ASP A 40 1.53 -6.06 7.63
CA ASP A 40 1.78 -7.48 7.37
C ASP A 40 2.07 -7.75 5.88
N LEU A 41 1.31 -7.14 4.97
CA LEU A 41 1.53 -7.19 3.52
C LEU A 41 2.93 -6.69 3.13
N ASP A 42 3.39 -5.58 3.73
CA ASP A 42 4.74 -5.06 3.50
C ASP A 42 5.82 -6.03 3.98
N THR A 43 5.64 -6.57 5.18
CA THR A 43 6.55 -7.56 5.76
C THR A 43 6.62 -8.83 4.90
N PHE A 44 5.45 -9.28 4.42
CA PHE A 44 5.34 -10.45 3.57
C PHE A 44 5.95 -10.21 2.18
N ALA A 45 5.76 -9.03 1.59
CA ALA A 45 6.43 -8.66 0.34
C ALA A 45 7.96 -8.71 0.49
N VAL A 46 8.49 -8.15 1.58
CA VAL A 46 9.94 -8.22 1.86
C VAL A 46 10.40 -9.66 2.04
N TRP A 47 9.63 -10.51 2.71
CA TRP A 47 9.92 -11.94 2.86
C TRP A 47 9.98 -12.65 1.49
N LEU A 48 9.00 -12.44 0.62
CA LEU A 48 8.97 -13.03 -0.73
C LEU A 48 10.16 -12.55 -1.58
N ALA A 49 10.60 -11.30 -1.41
CA ALA A 49 11.80 -10.78 -2.07
C ALA A 49 13.08 -11.49 -1.62
N TYR A 50 13.23 -11.73 -0.30
CA TYR A 50 14.32 -12.52 0.25
C TYR A 50 14.27 -13.96 -0.28
N ARG A 51 13.11 -14.61 -0.19
CA ARG A 51 12.89 -15.99 -0.67
C ARG A 51 13.25 -16.13 -2.16
N HIS A 52 12.88 -15.16 -3.00
CA HIS A 52 13.21 -15.17 -4.44
C HIS A 52 14.72 -15.05 -4.70
N ASN A 53 15.43 -14.17 -3.99
CA ASN A 53 16.84 -13.89 -4.29
C ASN A 53 17.82 -14.81 -3.55
N GLN A 54 17.42 -15.40 -2.43
CA GLN A 54 18.28 -16.23 -1.58
C GLN A 54 17.82 -17.69 -1.53
N GLY A 55 16.67 -18.03 -2.13
CA GLY A 55 16.04 -19.34 -2.05
C GLY A 55 15.51 -19.65 -0.66
N GLU A 56 15.19 -20.93 -0.42
CA GLU A 56 15.04 -21.46 0.93
C GLU A 56 16.44 -21.57 1.53
N ILE A 57 16.89 -20.51 2.22
CA ILE A 57 18.20 -20.37 2.90
C ILE A 57 18.99 -21.69 2.95
N PRO A 58 19.82 -22.02 1.93
CA PRO A 58 20.72 -23.14 2.08
C PRO A 58 21.84 -22.65 3.01
N LEU A 59 22.00 -23.30 4.15
CA LEU A 59 23.15 -23.15 5.06
C LEU A 59 24.51 -23.48 4.40
N GLN A 60 24.60 -23.57 3.07
CA GLN A 60 25.72 -24.12 2.32
C GLN A 60 26.02 -23.27 1.07
N ASN A 61 26.59 -22.08 1.29
CA ASN A 61 27.65 -21.41 0.51
C ASN A 61 27.52 -19.88 0.64
N PRO A 62 28.19 -19.26 1.64
CA PRO A 62 28.26 -17.80 1.77
C PRO A 62 29.19 -17.13 0.75
N GLU A 63 29.96 -17.91 -0.02
CA GLU A 63 30.99 -17.40 -0.92
C GLU A 63 30.39 -16.97 -2.27
N GLY A 64 29.79 -15.78 -2.32
CA GLY A 64 29.49 -15.12 -3.60
C GLY A 64 28.27 -14.20 -3.63
N LEU A 65 27.39 -14.27 -2.63
CA LEU A 65 26.23 -13.39 -2.56
C LEU A 65 26.54 -12.19 -1.65
N GLU A 66 26.64 -11.00 -2.26
CA GLU A 66 26.73 -9.77 -1.48
C GLU A 66 25.47 -9.61 -0.61
N PRO A 67 25.60 -9.24 0.68
CA PRO A 67 24.46 -9.01 1.55
C PRO A 67 23.49 -7.99 0.95
N VAL A 68 22.22 -8.37 0.83
CA VAL A 68 21.15 -7.55 0.24
C VAL A 68 20.13 -7.12 1.29
N THR A 69 19.72 -5.85 1.23
CA THR A 69 18.56 -5.34 1.94
C THR A 69 17.44 -5.05 0.95
N PHE A 70 16.23 -5.47 1.31
CA PHE A 70 15.03 -5.20 0.55
C PHE A 70 14.22 -4.10 1.23
N VAL A 71 13.86 -3.08 0.45
CA VAL A 71 13.06 -1.96 0.93
C VAL A 71 11.89 -1.72 -0.01
N THR A 72 10.77 -1.31 0.57
CA THR A 72 9.55 -0.97 -0.17
C THR A 72 9.73 0.36 -0.89
N ALA A 73 9.65 0.34 -2.22
CA ALA A 73 9.77 1.53 -3.06
C ALA A 73 8.40 2.18 -3.27
N CYS A 74 7.40 1.40 -3.63
CA CYS A 74 6.02 1.85 -3.74
C CYS A 74 5.02 0.69 -3.60
N VAL A 75 3.77 1.05 -3.37
CA VAL A 75 2.61 0.17 -3.46
C VAL A 75 1.76 0.71 -4.59
N ASP A 76 1.42 -0.13 -5.58
CA ASP A 76 0.70 0.33 -6.77
C ASP A 76 -0.79 0.52 -6.48
N HIS A 77 -1.56 -0.56 -6.57
CA HIS A 77 -3.00 -0.56 -6.40
C HIS A 77 -3.38 -1.64 -5.41
N ILE A 78 -4.07 -1.22 -4.36
CA ILE A 78 -4.79 -2.11 -3.46
C ILE A 78 -6.23 -2.15 -3.96
N ARG A 79 -6.62 -3.28 -4.55
CA ARG A 79 -8.00 -3.54 -4.98
C ARG A 79 -8.70 -4.29 -3.87
N MET A 80 -9.75 -3.69 -3.32
CA MET A 80 -10.63 -4.35 -2.36
C MET A 80 -11.98 -4.65 -3.00
N ASP A 81 -12.62 -5.72 -2.57
CA ASP A 81 -14.03 -5.95 -2.83
C ASP A 81 -14.84 -5.16 -1.79
N ASP A 82 -15.40 -4.02 -2.22
CA ASP A 82 -16.19 -3.12 -1.37
C ASP A 82 -17.44 -3.79 -0.76
N GLN A 83 -17.87 -4.92 -1.32
CA GLN A 83 -19.02 -5.67 -0.82
C GLN A 83 -18.63 -6.76 0.18
N TYR A 84 -17.33 -7.03 0.34
CA TYR A 84 -16.85 -8.07 1.24
C TYR A 84 -16.67 -7.54 2.66
N ASP A 85 -17.47 -8.05 3.59
CA ASP A 85 -17.31 -7.77 5.01
C ASP A 85 -16.34 -8.79 5.63
N ILE A 86 -15.17 -8.30 6.07
CA ILE A 86 -14.12 -9.16 6.64
C ILE A 86 -14.59 -9.65 8.01
N VAL A 87 -14.77 -10.96 8.13
CA VAL A 87 -15.26 -11.61 9.34
C VAL A 87 -14.14 -11.71 10.37
N LEU A 88 -14.33 -11.13 11.55
CA LEU A 88 -13.29 -11.06 12.58
C LEU A 88 -12.92 -12.39 13.22
N ASP A 89 -13.79 -13.38 13.18
CA ASP A 89 -13.57 -14.68 13.85
C ASP A 89 -13.16 -15.78 12.84
N GLU A 90 -12.84 -15.39 11.61
CA GLU A 90 -12.38 -16.29 10.54
C GLU A 90 -10.95 -15.93 10.11
N ASP A 91 -10.14 -16.94 9.84
CA ASP A 91 -8.75 -16.73 9.48
C ASP A 91 -8.61 -16.06 8.10
N ILE A 92 -7.56 -15.24 7.96
CA ILE A 92 -7.21 -14.61 6.69
C ILE A 92 -5.96 -15.32 6.15
N PHE A 93 -6.05 -15.80 4.92
CA PHE A 93 -4.93 -16.37 4.17
C PHE A 93 -4.35 -15.29 3.28
N MET A 94 -3.05 -15.08 3.38
CA MET A 94 -2.31 -14.14 2.54
C MET A 94 -1.36 -14.94 1.66
N ASP A 95 -1.67 -14.96 0.37
CA ASP A 95 -0.90 -15.62 -0.68
C ASP A 95 -0.09 -14.58 -1.44
N GLY A 96 1.13 -14.92 -1.85
CA GLY A 96 1.93 -14.02 -2.64
C GLY A 96 3.06 -14.69 -3.40
N PHE A 97 3.54 -13.99 -4.43
CA PHE A 97 4.67 -14.42 -5.25
C PHE A 97 5.27 -13.23 -6.00
N VAL A 98 6.51 -13.36 -6.48
CA VAL A 98 7.15 -12.37 -7.34
C VAL A 98 6.57 -12.47 -8.75
N SER A 99 5.83 -11.45 -9.18
CA SER A 99 5.17 -11.41 -10.49
C SER A 99 6.06 -10.89 -11.61
N TRP A 100 7.02 -10.01 -11.29
CA TRP A 100 7.95 -9.45 -12.27
C TRP A 100 9.27 -9.05 -11.62
N VAL A 101 10.37 -9.14 -12.38
CA VAL A 101 11.72 -8.79 -11.93
C VAL A 101 12.39 -7.89 -12.94
N GLY A 102 12.83 -6.72 -12.47
CA GLY A 102 13.74 -5.82 -13.17
C GLY A 102 15.17 -5.96 -12.67
N LYS A 103 16.05 -5.03 -13.07
CA LYS A 103 17.46 -5.06 -12.68
C LYS A 103 17.64 -5.11 -11.16
N SER A 104 17.01 -4.18 -10.44
CA SER A 104 17.13 -4.05 -8.97
C SER A 104 15.77 -3.89 -8.28
N SER A 105 14.68 -4.12 -9.00
CA SER A 105 13.30 -3.99 -8.53
C SER A 105 12.56 -5.30 -8.75
N LEU A 106 11.65 -5.62 -7.83
CA LEU A 106 10.78 -6.79 -7.84
C LEU A 106 9.35 -6.28 -7.70
N GLU A 107 8.44 -6.76 -8.54
CA GLU A 107 7.01 -6.60 -8.31
C GLU A 107 6.47 -7.87 -7.66
N ILE A 108 5.73 -7.69 -6.58
CA ILE A 108 5.21 -8.77 -5.75
C ILE A 108 3.70 -8.67 -5.74
N SER A 109 3.05 -9.68 -6.30
CA SER A 109 1.61 -9.79 -6.34
C SER A 109 1.13 -10.57 -5.12
N MET A 110 0.19 -10.00 -4.38
CA MET A 110 -0.37 -10.60 -3.17
C MET A 110 -1.91 -10.58 -3.21
N GLN A 111 -2.50 -11.58 -2.58
CA GLN A 111 -3.93 -11.77 -2.49
C GLN A 111 -4.31 -12.21 -1.07
N LEU A 112 -5.33 -11.57 -0.50
CA LEU A 112 -5.92 -12.02 0.76
C LEU A 112 -7.24 -12.71 0.48
N THR A 113 -7.42 -13.86 1.13
CA THR A 113 -8.63 -14.64 1.07
C THR A 113 -9.12 -15.00 2.46
N GLN A 114 -10.42 -15.21 2.60
CA GLN A 114 -11.03 -15.64 3.85
C GLN A 114 -12.15 -16.62 3.55
N LYS A 115 -12.27 -17.65 4.39
CA LYS A 115 -13.33 -18.64 4.32
C LYS A 115 -14.59 -18.03 4.94
N SER A 116 -15.65 -17.86 4.15
CA SER A 116 -16.95 -17.39 4.64
C SER A 116 -18.06 -18.28 4.09
N LYS A 117 -18.91 -18.79 4.98
CA LYS A 117 -20.02 -19.70 4.65
C LYS A 117 -19.60 -20.93 3.81
N GLY A 118 -18.39 -21.44 4.05
CA GLY A 118 -17.84 -22.60 3.34
C GLY A 118 -17.12 -22.29 2.02
N THR A 119 -17.17 -21.05 1.53
CA THR A 119 -16.50 -20.63 0.29
C THR A 119 -15.26 -19.77 0.58
N MET A 120 -14.18 -19.99 -0.16
CA MET A 120 -13.00 -19.13 -0.12
C MET A 120 -13.25 -17.88 -0.96
N ASN A 121 -13.33 -16.73 -0.30
CA ASN A 121 -13.59 -15.45 -0.96
C ASN A 121 -12.30 -14.64 -1.02
N LYS A 122 -12.03 -14.06 -2.19
CA LYS A 122 -10.90 -13.18 -2.46
C LYS A 122 -11.36 -11.74 -2.24
N PHE A 123 -10.85 -11.07 -1.22
CA PHE A 123 -11.35 -9.74 -0.86
C PHE A 123 -10.33 -8.62 -1.06
N LEU A 124 -9.04 -8.94 -1.16
CA LEU A 124 -8.00 -7.95 -1.45
C LEU A 124 -6.96 -8.52 -2.41
N GLN A 125 -6.56 -7.69 -3.37
CA GLN A 125 -5.44 -7.94 -4.28
C GLN A 125 -4.55 -6.71 -4.30
N THR A 126 -3.23 -6.91 -4.25
CA THR A 126 -2.30 -5.78 -4.25
C THR A 126 -0.98 -6.14 -4.91
N LYS A 127 -0.28 -5.12 -5.39
CA LYS A 127 1.06 -5.21 -5.95
C LYS A 127 2.01 -4.26 -5.23
N PHE A 128 3.11 -4.81 -4.74
CA PHE A 128 4.16 -4.07 -4.04
C PHE A 128 5.43 -4.09 -4.88
N VAL A 129 6.10 -2.94 -4.97
CA VAL A 129 7.40 -2.85 -5.63
C VAL A 129 8.49 -2.76 -4.56
N ILE A 130 9.32 -3.79 -4.51
CA ILE A 130 10.44 -3.90 -3.59
C ILE A 130 11.75 -3.69 -4.37
N VAL A 131 12.74 -3.03 -3.77
CA VAL A 131 14.05 -2.80 -4.40
C VAL A 131 15.18 -3.42 -3.60
N ALA A 132 16.12 -4.04 -4.31
CA ALA A 132 17.35 -4.62 -3.79
C ALA A 132 18.41 -3.53 -3.63
N ARG A 133 18.94 -3.39 -2.42
CA ARG A 133 19.99 -2.43 -2.08
C ARG A 133 21.14 -3.10 -1.32
N ASP A 134 22.30 -2.45 -1.34
CA ASP A 134 23.38 -2.75 -0.41
C ASP A 134 22.98 -2.45 1.04
N LEU A 135 23.77 -2.90 2.01
CA LEU A 135 23.44 -2.75 3.44
C LEU A 135 23.28 -1.29 3.88
N GLU A 136 24.00 -0.36 3.25
CA GLU A 136 23.89 1.08 3.52
C GLU A 136 22.61 1.70 2.91
N GLY A 137 22.02 1.04 1.91
CA GLY A 137 20.88 1.52 1.15
C GLY A 137 21.24 2.52 0.05
N LYS A 138 22.51 2.62 -0.36
CA LYS A 138 23.02 3.59 -1.33
C LYS A 138 23.03 3.02 -2.74
N ARG A 139 23.51 1.79 -2.92
CA ARG A 139 23.66 1.16 -4.23
C ARG A 139 22.55 0.16 -4.51
N SER A 140 22.06 0.15 -5.75
CA SER A 140 21.14 -0.89 -6.22
C SER A 140 21.88 -2.19 -6.52
N LEU A 141 21.34 -3.32 -6.06
CA LEU A 141 21.86 -4.65 -6.34
C LEU A 141 21.06 -5.34 -7.44
N ILE A 142 21.68 -6.32 -8.11
CA ILE A 142 21.04 -7.08 -9.19
C ILE A 142 20.20 -8.21 -8.59
N ASN A 143 18.95 -8.34 -9.04
CA ASN A 143 18.08 -9.44 -8.65
C ASN A 143 18.36 -10.72 -9.46
N VAL A 144 18.05 -11.86 -8.84
CA VAL A 144 17.97 -13.14 -9.55
C VAL A 144 16.86 -13.06 -10.61
N PRO A 145 17.11 -13.45 -11.88
CA PRO A 145 16.09 -13.43 -12.92
C PRO A 145 14.87 -14.29 -12.57
N LEU A 146 13.68 -13.83 -12.95
CA LEU A 146 12.46 -14.61 -12.77
C LEU A 146 12.29 -15.59 -13.93
N ILE A 147 12.26 -16.87 -13.60
CA ILE A 147 11.96 -17.94 -14.56
C ILE A 147 10.44 -18.12 -14.62
N VAL A 148 9.88 -18.01 -15.82
CA VAL A 148 8.49 -18.33 -16.14
C VAL A 148 8.44 -19.69 -16.84
N THR A 149 7.48 -20.52 -16.45
CA THR A 149 7.41 -21.93 -16.88
C THR A 149 6.20 -22.25 -17.75
N ASN A 150 5.18 -21.39 -17.74
CA ASN A 150 3.93 -21.60 -18.46
C ASN A 150 3.35 -20.28 -18.98
N ALA A 151 2.36 -20.37 -19.86
CA ALA A 151 1.74 -19.21 -20.51
C ALA A 151 1.02 -18.27 -19.53
N GLU A 152 0.48 -18.80 -18.43
CA GLU A 152 -0.17 -17.99 -17.39
C GLU A 152 0.87 -17.13 -16.64
N GLU A 153 1.99 -17.73 -16.25
CA GLU A 153 3.13 -17.03 -15.63
C GLU A 153 3.74 -15.98 -16.57
N GLU A 154 3.80 -16.28 -17.87
CA GLU A 154 4.26 -15.32 -18.88
C GLU A 154 3.29 -14.13 -19.02
N ALA A 155 1.97 -14.38 -18.99
CA ALA A 155 0.97 -13.31 -19.00
C ALA A 155 1.10 -12.40 -17.76
N ILE A 156 1.28 -12.99 -16.57
CA ILE A 156 1.50 -12.25 -15.32
C ILE A 156 2.79 -11.42 -15.38
N PHE A 157 3.87 -12.01 -15.92
CA PHE A 157 5.14 -11.31 -16.08
C PHE A 157 5.01 -10.09 -17.01
N ASN A 158 4.29 -10.26 -18.12
CA ASN A 158 4.01 -9.17 -19.06
C ASN A 158 3.14 -8.08 -18.43
N GLU A 159 2.17 -8.44 -17.59
CA GLU A 159 1.38 -7.47 -16.82
C GLU A 159 2.27 -6.64 -15.88
N GLY A 160 3.22 -7.28 -15.18
CA GLY A 160 4.16 -6.55 -14.31
C GLY A 160 5.14 -5.66 -15.06
N LYS A 161 5.56 -6.08 -16.27
CA LYS A 161 6.36 -5.23 -17.17
C LYS A 161 5.58 -3.98 -17.61
N GLU A 162 4.30 -4.14 -17.92
CA GLU A 162 3.43 -3.03 -18.26
C GLU A 162 3.17 -2.12 -17.05
N GLY A 163 2.99 -2.70 -15.85
CA GLY A 163 2.94 -1.95 -14.60
C GLY A 163 4.19 -1.07 -14.41
N GLN A 164 5.38 -1.60 -14.68
CA GLN A 164 6.62 -0.81 -14.63
C GLN A 164 6.61 0.35 -15.62
N ARG A 165 6.12 0.12 -16.84
CA ARG A 165 6.02 1.15 -17.88
C ARG A 165 5.06 2.27 -17.45
N LEU A 166 3.89 1.90 -16.92
CA LEU A 166 2.88 2.84 -16.42
C LEU A 166 3.40 3.66 -15.24
N ARG A 167 4.14 3.04 -14.30
CA ARG A 167 4.79 3.77 -13.19
C ARG A 167 5.71 4.88 -13.70
N LYS A 168 6.56 4.59 -14.68
CA LYS A 168 7.45 5.59 -15.30
C LYS A 168 6.67 6.70 -15.98
N LEU A 169 5.64 6.35 -16.75
CA LEU A 169 4.79 7.32 -17.43
C LEU A 169 4.07 8.25 -16.43
N ASN A 170 3.56 7.71 -15.32
CA ASN A 170 2.93 8.49 -14.27
C ASN A 170 3.93 9.43 -13.58
N GLU A 171 5.17 8.98 -13.37
CA GLU A 171 6.23 9.82 -12.82
C GLU A 171 6.64 10.97 -13.76
N GLU A 172 6.63 10.73 -15.07
CA GLU A 172 6.84 11.75 -16.10
C GLU A 172 5.68 12.75 -16.15
N ARG A 173 4.44 12.28 -15.96
CA ARG A 173 3.21 13.09 -15.92
C ARG A 173 2.92 13.75 -14.58
N SER A 174 3.82 13.66 -13.61
CA SER A 174 3.65 14.27 -12.29
C SER A 174 3.38 15.77 -12.41
N LEU A 175 2.40 16.27 -11.65
CA LEU A 175 2.07 17.70 -11.58
C LEU A 175 3.22 18.58 -11.05
N LEU A 176 4.24 17.95 -10.45
CA LEU A 176 5.49 18.62 -10.07
C LEU A 176 6.43 18.89 -11.26
N LYS A 177 6.24 18.18 -12.38
CA LYS A 177 7.04 18.30 -13.61
C LYS A 177 6.26 18.99 -14.74
N ILE A 178 4.98 18.66 -14.88
CA ILE A 178 4.10 19.13 -15.96
C ILE A 178 2.91 19.87 -15.34
N PRO A 179 2.49 21.05 -15.83
CA PRO A 179 1.31 21.72 -15.31
C PRO A 179 0.02 20.91 -15.55
N PRO A 180 -1.07 21.21 -14.80
CA PRO A 180 -2.37 20.58 -15.03
C PRO A 180 -2.86 20.75 -16.46
N ASN A 181 -3.59 19.75 -16.96
CA ASN A 181 -4.21 19.81 -18.27
C ASN A 181 -5.52 20.64 -18.28
N GLU A 182 -6.08 20.87 -19.46
CA GLU A 182 -7.30 21.69 -19.61
C GLU A 182 -8.50 21.13 -18.84
N ASP A 183 -8.68 19.80 -18.80
CA ASP A 183 -9.77 19.16 -18.07
C ASP A 183 -9.63 19.34 -16.55
N GLU A 184 -8.41 19.21 -16.02
CA GLU A 184 -8.09 19.43 -14.61
C GLU A 184 -8.29 20.90 -14.21
N ILE A 185 -7.89 21.83 -15.07
CA ILE A 185 -8.11 23.28 -14.87
C ILE A 185 -9.60 23.58 -14.86
N ASN A 186 -10.36 23.02 -15.80
CA ASN A 186 -11.81 23.19 -15.87
C ASN A 186 -12.50 22.63 -14.63
N LEU A 187 -12.07 21.46 -14.15
CA LEU A 187 -12.57 20.88 -12.89
C LEU A 187 -12.30 21.79 -11.69
N LEU A 188 -11.07 22.31 -11.56
CA LEU A 188 -10.71 23.24 -10.48
C LEU A 188 -11.53 24.53 -10.56
N HIS A 189 -11.72 25.05 -11.77
CA HIS A 189 -12.53 26.24 -12.01
C HIS A 189 -14.01 26.01 -11.67
N ASP A 190 -14.55 24.83 -11.94
CA ASP A 190 -15.92 24.46 -11.56
C ASP A 190 -16.10 24.36 -10.05
N ILE A 191 -15.13 23.77 -9.34
CA ILE A 191 -15.12 23.77 -7.87
C ILE A 191 -15.04 25.21 -7.35
N PHE A 192 -14.19 26.05 -7.93
CA PHE A 192 -14.04 27.46 -7.55
C PHE A 192 -15.33 28.25 -7.75
N LYS A 193 -15.99 28.15 -8.91
CA LYS A 193 -17.26 28.85 -9.20
C LYS A 193 -18.35 28.52 -8.18
N LYS A 194 -18.42 27.27 -7.70
CA LYS A 194 -19.39 26.85 -6.68
C LYS A 194 -19.19 27.56 -5.33
N THR A 195 -18.00 28.08 -5.05
CA THR A 195 -17.70 28.82 -3.80
C THR A 195 -18.00 30.33 -3.87
N ILE A 196 -18.42 30.83 -5.03
CA ILE A 196 -18.73 32.26 -5.23
C ILE A 196 -20.22 32.49 -4.95
N GLN A 197 -20.53 33.47 -4.10
CA GLN A 197 -21.91 33.88 -3.83
C GLN A 197 -22.53 34.56 -5.07
N SER A 198 -23.67 34.05 -5.54
CA SER A 198 -24.42 34.63 -6.67
C SER A 198 -24.75 36.11 -6.39
N GLY A 199 -24.23 37.02 -7.22
CA GLY A 199 -24.50 38.46 -7.16
C GLY A 199 -23.41 39.34 -6.53
N SER A 200 -22.35 38.77 -5.95
CA SER A 200 -21.21 39.53 -5.45
C SER A 200 -20.05 39.54 -6.46
N GLN A 201 -20.10 40.45 -7.44
CA GLN A 201 -18.94 40.74 -8.30
C GLN A 201 -17.84 41.54 -7.59
N LYS A 202 -18.12 42.12 -6.42
CA LYS A 202 -17.23 43.08 -5.74
C LYS A 202 -16.64 42.63 -4.41
N ASN A 203 -17.16 41.55 -3.81
CA ASN A 203 -16.66 41.04 -2.53
C ASN A 203 -16.08 39.64 -2.74
N HIS A 204 -14.81 39.45 -2.38
CA HIS A 204 -14.10 38.15 -2.35
C HIS A 204 -14.62 37.21 -1.23
N ASN A 205 -15.87 37.38 -0.80
CA ASN A 205 -16.46 36.57 0.25
C ASN A 205 -16.84 35.21 -0.34
N ARG A 206 -16.01 34.22 -0.05
CA ARG A 206 -16.24 32.82 -0.43
C ARG A 206 -17.29 32.23 0.50
N ILE A 207 -18.24 31.50 -0.08
CA ILE A 207 -19.23 30.72 0.66
C ILE A 207 -18.84 29.25 0.59
N LEU A 208 -19.01 28.55 1.72
CA LEU A 208 -18.89 27.10 1.78
C LEU A 208 -20.23 26.50 1.32
N PRO A 209 -20.27 25.71 0.25
CA PRO A 209 -21.51 25.07 -0.18
C PRO A 209 -22.05 24.11 0.90
N PRO A 210 -23.36 23.83 0.93
CA PRO A 210 -23.93 22.89 1.90
C PRO A 210 -23.28 21.51 1.75
N ASN A 211 -23.09 20.81 2.86
CA ASN A 211 -22.38 19.51 2.93
C ASN A 211 -20.94 19.58 2.40
N HIS A 212 -20.26 20.72 2.54
CA HIS A 212 -18.84 20.85 2.24
C HIS A 212 -18.03 21.28 3.47
N ALA A 213 -16.73 20.99 3.45
CA ALA A 213 -15.74 21.45 4.41
C ALA A 213 -14.55 22.07 3.67
N TRP A 214 -13.93 23.10 4.24
CA TRP A 214 -12.67 23.61 3.69
C TRP A 214 -11.55 22.59 3.91
N ILE A 215 -10.74 22.35 2.87
CA ILE A 215 -9.55 21.49 2.97
C ILE A 215 -8.60 21.97 4.07
N TYR A 216 -8.49 23.29 4.23
CA TYR A 216 -7.69 23.88 5.29
C TYR A 216 -8.13 23.41 6.68
N ASP A 217 -9.45 23.34 6.91
CA ASP A 217 -10.01 22.93 8.20
C ASP A 217 -9.95 21.41 8.40
N ALA A 218 -9.82 20.63 7.32
CA ALA A 218 -9.70 19.17 7.30
C ALA A 218 -8.26 18.64 7.47
N ARG A 219 -7.29 19.49 7.76
CA ARG A 219 -5.87 19.10 7.83
C ARG A 219 -5.49 18.61 9.23
N LEU A 220 -5.06 17.35 9.32
CA LEU A 220 -4.40 16.80 10.51
C LEU A 220 -2.99 16.34 10.16
N SER A 221 -2.09 16.42 11.14
CA SER A 221 -0.71 15.95 11.03
C SER A 221 -0.30 15.26 12.31
N ASP A 222 0.40 14.14 12.19
CA ASP A 222 0.99 13.40 13.31
C ASP A 222 2.52 13.38 13.18
N THR A 223 3.24 13.34 14.30
CA THR A 223 4.71 13.26 14.34
C THR A 223 5.12 12.12 15.25
N ILE A 224 5.87 11.16 14.70
CA ILE A 224 6.16 9.90 15.39
C ILE A 224 7.66 9.69 15.49
N ILE A 225 8.13 9.42 16.71
CA ILE A 225 9.52 9.02 16.94
C ILE A 225 9.72 7.57 16.48
N CYS A 226 10.67 7.39 15.56
CA CYS A 226 10.97 6.11 14.94
C CYS A 226 12.05 5.32 15.72
N TYR A 227 11.61 4.56 16.72
CA TYR A 227 12.47 3.72 17.56
C TYR A 227 13.07 2.51 16.82
N PRO A 228 14.18 1.92 17.32
CA PRO A 228 14.84 0.77 16.68
C PRO A 228 13.95 -0.43 16.39
N ILE A 229 12.94 -0.71 17.22
CA ILE A 229 11.98 -1.81 17.00
C ILE A 229 11.14 -1.66 15.73
N LYS A 230 11.13 -0.46 15.12
CA LYS A 230 10.44 -0.15 13.86
C LYS A 230 11.38 -0.10 12.67
N ARG A 231 12.66 -0.41 12.88
CA ARG A 231 13.69 -0.48 11.85
C ARG A 231 13.96 -1.93 11.48
N ASN A 232 14.30 -2.18 10.23
CA ASN A 232 14.93 -3.42 9.82
C ASN A 232 16.33 -3.55 10.43
N ILE A 233 16.95 -4.72 10.27
CA ILE A 233 18.30 -5.02 10.78
C ILE A 233 19.39 -4.07 10.24
N TYR A 234 19.07 -3.30 9.20
CA TYR A 234 19.95 -2.30 8.56
C TYR A 234 19.56 -0.86 8.92
N GLY A 235 18.71 -0.66 9.94
CA GLY A 235 18.36 0.66 10.47
C GLY A 235 17.35 1.47 9.65
N LYS A 236 16.73 0.90 8.61
CA LYS A 236 15.68 1.56 7.80
C LYS A 236 14.29 1.27 8.36
N ILE A 237 13.42 2.26 8.38
CA ILE A 237 12.03 2.07 8.84
C ILE A 237 11.24 1.22 7.83
N PHE A 238 10.45 0.29 8.34
CA PHE A 238 9.58 -0.54 7.51
C PHE A 238 8.49 0.30 6.82
N GLY A 239 8.26 0.06 5.53
CA GLY A 239 7.22 0.76 4.76
C GLY A 239 5.83 0.49 5.35
N GLY A 240 5.60 -0.73 5.82
CA GLY A 240 4.38 -1.18 6.45
C GLY A 240 4.02 -0.39 7.71
N PHE A 241 5.02 -0.06 8.53
CA PHE A 241 4.83 0.78 9.70
C PHE A 241 4.33 2.18 9.31
N LEU A 242 4.93 2.79 8.28
CA LEU A 242 4.52 4.09 7.77
C LEU A 242 3.11 4.05 7.17
N MET A 243 2.80 3.01 6.39
CA MET A 243 1.45 2.82 5.82
C MET A 243 0.39 2.67 6.89
N ARG A 244 0.66 1.87 7.94
CA ARG A 244 -0.27 1.76 9.07
C ARG A 244 -0.53 3.11 9.73
N LYS A 245 0.52 3.90 9.97
CA LYS A 245 0.41 5.22 10.58
C LYS A 245 -0.32 6.23 9.69
N ALA A 246 -0.07 6.20 8.40
CA ALA A 246 -0.81 6.99 7.43
C ALA A 246 -2.30 6.62 7.42
N MET A 247 -2.63 5.33 7.47
CA MET A 247 -4.02 4.87 7.51
C MET A 247 -4.73 5.27 8.80
N GLU A 248 -4.08 5.11 9.96
CA GLU A 248 -4.64 5.59 11.23
C GLU A 248 -4.95 7.09 11.21
N LEU A 249 -4.04 7.90 10.66
CA LEU A 249 -4.26 9.34 10.53
C LEU A 249 -5.40 9.66 9.54
N ALA A 250 -5.47 8.94 8.42
CA ALA A 250 -6.52 9.09 7.43
C ALA A 250 -7.91 8.70 8.00
N GLU A 251 -8.00 7.66 8.82
CA GLU A 251 -9.24 7.30 9.53
C GLU A 251 -9.71 8.44 10.46
N ILE A 252 -8.77 9.09 11.17
CA ILE A 252 -9.09 10.23 12.04
C ILE A 252 -9.58 11.43 11.22
N VAL A 253 -8.89 11.76 10.12
CA VAL A 253 -9.33 12.84 9.21
C VAL A 253 -10.71 12.54 8.64
N ALA A 254 -10.95 11.31 8.18
CA ALA A 254 -12.24 10.90 7.64
C ALA A 254 -13.36 11.00 8.69
N ALA A 255 -13.09 10.61 9.94
CA ALA A 255 -14.05 10.75 11.03
C ALA A 255 -14.33 12.23 11.37
N TYR A 256 -13.31 13.08 11.31
CA TYR A 256 -13.43 14.52 11.57
C TYR A 256 -14.27 15.26 10.51
N VAL A 257 -14.16 14.85 9.24
CA VAL A 257 -14.84 15.48 8.09
C VAL A 257 -16.03 14.66 7.59
N ALA A 258 -16.45 13.63 8.34
CA ALA A 258 -17.47 12.70 7.91
C ALA A 258 -18.72 13.44 7.39
N TRP A 259 -19.21 13.04 6.23
CA TRP A 259 -20.38 13.62 5.53
C TRP A 259 -20.17 14.98 4.84
N LEU A 260 -18.93 15.46 4.71
CA LEU A 260 -18.62 16.73 4.05
C LEU A 260 -17.71 16.54 2.82
N THR A 261 -18.05 17.22 1.72
CA THR A 261 -17.26 17.30 0.49
C THR A 261 -16.19 18.39 0.61
N LEU A 262 -14.96 18.15 0.18
CA LEU A 262 -13.87 19.10 0.38
C LEU A 262 -13.89 20.25 -0.65
N CYS A 263 -13.76 21.49 -0.16
CA CYS A 263 -13.65 22.72 -0.97
C CYS A 263 -12.27 23.38 -0.81
N PHE A 264 -11.77 23.95 -1.89
CA PHE A 264 -10.52 24.71 -1.90
C PHE A 264 -10.79 26.18 -1.54
N ALA A 265 -9.95 26.71 -0.64
CA ALA A 265 -9.76 28.11 -0.26
C ALA A 265 -10.71 28.72 0.80
N LYS A 266 -10.16 28.85 2.00
CA LYS A 266 -10.54 29.86 2.99
C LYS A 266 -9.83 31.16 2.57
N ALA A 267 -10.55 32.29 2.47
CA ALA A 267 -9.93 33.58 2.23
C ALA A 267 -9.03 33.98 3.41
#